data_AF-A0A4Y7Q590-F1
#
_entry.id   AF-A0A4Y7Q590-F1
#
_cell.length_a   1.000
_cell.length_b   1.000
_cell.length_c   1.000
_cell.angle_alpha   90.00
_cell.angle_beta   90.00
_cell.angle_gamma   90.00
#
_symmetry.space_group_name_H-M   'P 1'
#
loop_
_entity.id
_entity.type
_entity.pdbx_description
1 polymer ?
#
loop_
_entity_poly.entity_id
_entity_poly.type
_entity_poly.pdbx_seq_one_letter_code
_entity_poly.pdbx_strand_id
1 'polypeptide(L)'
;MSQPAVDAANEALADLRISLDGEQNGATSPKGSASPPPTQMNGVNGHASHESPRHSRELSGEDRYERIQRELERTREEKETLATQYRNLVAKLNTMRTTLGTKLKQDAEELDRREQLVQQLTTQNEDLTSTIVTLQDEIITSNAEAERASRELETMRSRAMDDSAQESLMRERELRETQAELERCRIERDEWEQAMQTERVALDEAKSNAEGLKRELEMERQAHARIVRELEHEREKTENLQSVLQDFQLAKDHELHQAIKDHETQLNQITTSLAEYKHRAHTAEVQLEESSTNTHRTAELEQEVKEKTLLINKLRHEGVILNEHLMEALRRLRRNATDNNVDRRLVTNVLMSFLATPRGDPKRFEMLGLLGSILSWSDAEREKAGLQRAGLPASGSGGSLWAGKPAHASPKGKGADLEKTDETESFSQMWVEFLLKEASAGSAPAPSSSSPVSPSRSSLSLPRSPPSPGSSKLPRLASFTSAGMASSPNLSLPSASRKGKERSVT
;
A
#
# COMPACT_ATOMS: atom_id res chain seq x y z
N MET A 1 -52.36 32.22 -66.06
CA MET A 1 -53.57 32.53 -65.27
C MET A 1 -53.25 33.80 -64.49
N SER A 2 -53.17 34.99 -65.10
CA SER A 2 -54.00 35.61 -66.15
C SER A 2 -55.33 36.17 -65.63
N GLN A 3 -55.42 37.51 -65.62
CA GLN A 3 -56.61 38.37 -65.73
C GLN A 3 -57.80 38.05 -64.80
N PRO A 4 -58.10 38.97 -63.87
CA PRO A 4 -59.26 39.84 -64.10
C PRO A 4 -59.01 41.28 -63.58
N ALA A 5 -58.25 42.08 -64.32
CA ALA A 5 -57.89 43.44 -63.91
C ALA A 5 -57.87 44.48 -65.06
N VAL A 6 -58.31 44.10 -66.26
CA VAL A 6 -58.23 44.97 -67.46
C VAL A 6 -59.62 45.50 -67.84
N ASP A 7 -60.69 44.75 -67.55
CA ASP A 7 -62.05 45.10 -67.96
C ASP A 7 -62.65 46.26 -67.14
N ALA A 8 -62.20 46.45 -65.90
CA ALA A 8 -62.62 47.56 -65.02
C ALA A 8 -62.13 48.95 -65.49
N ALA A 9 -61.23 49.03 -66.47
CA ALA A 9 -60.67 50.29 -66.95
C ALA A 9 -61.50 50.98 -68.06
N ASN A 10 -62.39 50.24 -68.74
CA ASN A 10 -63.13 50.76 -69.89
C ASN A 10 -64.54 51.28 -69.56
N GLU A 11 -65.07 51.02 -68.36
CA GLU A 11 -66.45 51.37 -67.98
C GLU A 11 -66.56 52.76 -67.31
N ALA A 12 -65.43 53.41 -66.98
CA ALA A 12 -65.37 54.68 -66.26
C ALA A 12 -65.28 55.94 -67.16
N LEU A 13 -65.52 55.81 -68.48
CA LEU A 13 -65.16 56.82 -69.49
C LEU A 13 -66.35 57.31 -70.36
N ALA A 14 -67.59 57.06 -69.94
CA ALA A 14 -68.80 57.36 -70.72
C ALA A 14 -69.64 58.56 -70.20
N ASP A 15 -69.80 58.70 -68.87
CA ASP A 15 -70.75 59.65 -68.28
C ASP A 15 -70.06 60.73 -67.43
N LEU A 16 -69.63 61.83 -68.06
CA LEU A 16 -69.59 63.19 -67.47
C LEU A 16 -69.03 64.26 -68.43
N ARG A 17 -69.91 64.90 -69.22
CA ARG A 17 -69.92 66.37 -69.45
C ARG A 17 -71.02 66.77 -70.46
N ILE A 18 -72.13 67.26 -69.93
CA ILE A 18 -73.04 68.17 -70.63
C ILE A 18 -73.02 69.49 -69.87
N SER A 19 -72.91 70.61 -70.61
CA SER A 19 -73.54 71.93 -70.37
C SER A 19 -72.57 73.10 -70.58
N LEU A 20 -73.16 74.21 -71.05
CA LEU A 20 -72.59 75.54 -71.31
C LEU A 20 -71.34 75.62 -72.21
N ASP A 21 -71.54 76.19 -73.40
CA ASP A 21 -70.98 77.52 -73.67
C ASP A 21 -71.87 78.28 -74.67
N GLY A 22 -71.73 79.61 -74.76
CA GLY A 22 -72.58 80.44 -75.61
C GLY A 22 -72.00 81.82 -75.93
N GLU A 23 -72.44 82.38 -77.06
CA GLU A 23 -72.05 83.67 -77.66
C GLU A 23 -70.56 83.77 -78.10
N GLN A 24 -70.22 83.87 -79.39
CA GLN A 24 -70.54 84.89 -80.42
C GLN A 24 -69.60 86.12 -80.38
N ASN A 25 -68.48 86.05 -81.12
CA ASN A 25 -68.04 87.09 -82.07
C ASN A 25 -66.77 86.67 -82.84
N GLY A 26 -66.33 87.46 -83.83
CA GLY A 26 -64.94 87.42 -84.33
C GLY A 26 -64.76 87.11 -85.83
N ALA A 27 -64.84 88.16 -86.64
CA ALA A 27 -64.67 88.15 -88.10
C ALA A 27 -63.40 87.45 -88.65
N THR A 28 -63.50 86.91 -89.86
CA THR A 28 -62.34 86.70 -90.76
C THR A 28 -62.56 87.38 -92.12
N SER A 29 -61.69 88.33 -92.45
CA SER A 29 -61.44 88.86 -93.81
C SER A 29 -60.19 88.17 -94.37
N PRO A 30 -60.00 87.97 -95.69
CA PRO A 30 -59.46 89.07 -96.52
C PRO A 30 -59.67 89.03 -98.07
N LYS A 31 -59.50 90.21 -98.72
CA LYS A 31 -59.06 90.46 -100.13
C LYS A 31 -59.92 89.90 -101.29
N GLY A 32 -60.06 90.58 -102.44
CA GLY A 32 -59.62 91.93 -102.83
C GLY A 32 -59.78 92.24 -104.34
N SER A 33 -59.53 93.50 -104.73
CA SER A 33 -59.29 94.05 -106.10
C SER A 33 -60.30 93.82 -107.25
N ALA A 34 -60.92 94.91 -107.76
CA ALA A 34 -60.81 95.42 -109.15
C ALA A 34 -61.77 96.61 -109.43
N SER A 35 -61.54 97.36 -110.51
CA SER A 35 -62.29 98.56 -110.98
C SER A 35 -62.54 98.45 -112.53
N PRO A 36 -63.13 99.39 -113.31
CA PRO A 36 -63.57 100.78 -113.04
C PRO A 36 -65.00 101.17 -113.64
N PRO A 37 -65.30 102.29 -114.39
CA PRO A 37 -66.57 103.10 -114.27
C PRO A 37 -67.34 103.21 -115.64
N PRO A 38 -68.02 104.30 -116.14
CA PRO A 38 -68.46 105.63 -115.64
C PRO A 38 -69.87 106.16 -116.13
N THR A 39 -70.15 107.48 -116.00
CA THR A 39 -71.12 108.36 -116.77
C THR A 39 -72.64 108.19 -116.57
N GLN A 40 -73.59 109.15 -116.79
CA GLN A 40 -73.73 110.57 -117.30
C GLN A 40 -75.13 111.13 -116.82
N MET A 41 -75.72 112.30 -117.17
CA MET A 41 -75.35 113.74 -117.17
C MET A 41 -76.56 114.66 -117.57
N ASN A 42 -76.59 115.96 -117.20
CA ASN A 42 -77.56 117.06 -117.57
C ASN A 42 -79.03 116.92 -117.07
N GLY A 43 -79.93 117.95 -117.12
CA GLY A 43 -79.72 119.42 -117.22
C GLY A 43 -80.83 120.29 -117.92
N VAL A 44 -81.47 121.21 -117.16
CA VAL A 44 -81.92 122.60 -117.56
C VAL A 44 -83.19 122.85 -118.44
N ASN A 45 -83.80 124.06 -118.28
CA ASN A 45 -84.91 124.76 -119.01
C ASN A 45 -86.39 124.33 -118.78
N GLY A 46 -87.42 125.20 -118.93
CA GLY A 46 -87.49 126.68 -118.92
C GLY A 46 -88.24 127.40 -120.08
N HIS A 47 -89.46 127.94 -119.86
CA HIS A 47 -90.16 129.05 -120.60
C HIS A 47 -91.54 129.35 -119.94
N ALA A 48 -92.25 130.50 -119.94
CA ALA A 48 -92.05 131.93 -120.33
C ALA A 48 -92.77 132.51 -121.59
N SER A 49 -93.99 133.09 -121.42
CA SER A 49 -94.69 134.07 -122.32
C SER A 49 -95.95 134.65 -121.60
N HIS A 50 -96.21 135.98 -121.55
CA HIS A 50 -96.94 136.85 -122.51
C HIS A 50 -98.45 136.52 -122.69
N GLU A 51 -99.40 137.44 -122.88
CA GLU A 51 -99.37 138.82 -123.42
C GLU A 51 -100.54 139.73 -122.89
N SER A 52 -100.63 140.99 -123.32
CA SER A 52 -101.56 142.03 -122.79
C SER A 52 -102.78 142.40 -123.70
N PRO A 53 -103.12 143.66 -124.06
CA PRO A 53 -104.43 144.22 -123.66
C PRO A 53 -105.31 144.76 -124.82
N ARG A 54 -106.55 145.20 -124.50
CA ARG A 54 -107.25 146.28 -125.23
C ARG A 54 -108.38 146.91 -124.42
N HIS A 55 -108.38 148.24 -124.35
CA HIS A 55 -109.47 149.07 -123.84
C HIS A 55 -109.61 150.28 -124.79
N SER A 56 -110.83 150.58 -125.27
CA SER A 56 -111.18 151.83 -125.96
C SER A 56 -112.70 151.92 -126.12
N ARG A 57 -113.27 153.07 -125.73
CA ARG A 57 -114.65 153.49 -125.99
C ARG A 57 -114.60 154.90 -126.60
N GLU A 58 -115.64 155.25 -127.35
CA GLU A 58 -115.73 156.48 -128.15
C GLU A 58 -115.56 157.78 -127.35
N LEU A 59 -115.27 158.87 -128.07
CA LEU A 59 -114.83 160.15 -127.53
C LEU A 59 -115.79 161.29 -127.84
N SER A 60 -116.33 161.91 -126.79
CA SER A 60 -116.62 163.35 -126.71
C SER A 60 -116.91 163.69 -125.23
N GLY A 61 -116.37 164.73 -124.59
CA GLY A 61 -115.33 165.67 -125.03
C GLY A 61 -114.43 166.14 -123.86
N GLU A 62 -114.95 166.14 -122.63
CA GLU A 62 -114.27 166.63 -121.42
C GLU A 62 -113.73 165.48 -120.52
N ASP A 63 -114.00 164.23 -120.89
CA ASP A 63 -113.87 163.00 -120.07
C ASP A 63 -112.42 162.45 -119.90
N ARG A 64 -111.39 163.20 -120.30
CA ARG A 64 -110.01 162.67 -120.42
C ARG A 64 -109.16 162.78 -119.16
N TYR A 65 -109.35 163.80 -118.32
CA TYR A 65 -108.40 164.13 -117.26
C TYR A 65 -108.43 163.11 -116.10
N GLU A 66 -109.62 162.79 -115.58
CA GLU A 66 -109.77 161.81 -114.49
C GLU A 66 -109.29 160.40 -114.85
N ARG A 67 -109.36 160.04 -116.13
CA ARG A 67 -109.03 158.69 -116.61
C ARG A 67 -107.54 158.39 -116.45
N ILE A 68 -106.68 159.36 -116.79
CA ILE A 68 -105.22 159.29 -116.61
C ILE A 68 -104.86 159.19 -115.12
N GLN A 69 -105.59 159.87 -114.24
CA GLN A 69 -105.31 159.88 -112.81
C GLN A 69 -105.55 158.50 -112.16
N ARG A 70 -106.62 157.80 -112.55
CA ARG A 70 -106.92 156.43 -112.08
C ARG A 70 -105.93 155.38 -112.62
N GLU A 71 -105.35 155.59 -113.80
CA GLU A 71 -104.29 154.72 -114.35
C GLU A 71 -102.95 154.86 -113.59
N LEU A 72 -102.66 156.02 -113.02
CA LEU A 72 -101.48 156.25 -112.17
C LEU A 72 -101.59 155.56 -110.79
N GLU A 73 -102.79 155.49 -110.21
CA GLU A 73 -103.02 154.79 -108.94
C GLU A 73 -102.94 153.27 -109.11
N ARG A 74 -103.62 152.73 -110.13
CA ARG A 74 -103.55 151.31 -110.48
C ARG A 74 -102.11 150.82 -110.69
N THR A 75 -101.28 151.59 -111.42
CA THR A 75 -99.88 151.21 -111.65
C THR A 75 -98.98 151.33 -110.41
N ARG A 76 -99.39 152.08 -109.37
CA ARG A 76 -98.75 152.03 -108.04
C ARG A 76 -99.15 150.78 -107.27
N GLU A 77 -100.43 150.41 -107.27
CA GLU A 77 -100.92 149.19 -106.62
C GLU A 77 -100.29 147.92 -107.24
N GLU A 78 -100.22 147.84 -108.57
CA GLU A 78 -99.54 146.75 -109.29
C GLU A 78 -98.02 146.70 -108.96
N LYS A 79 -97.38 147.86 -108.72
CA LYS A 79 -95.99 147.90 -108.27
C LYS A 79 -95.80 147.52 -106.79
N GLU A 80 -96.72 147.89 -105.91
CA GLU A 80 -96.67 147.58 -104.48
C GLU A 80 -96.99 146.10 -104.19
N THR A 81 -97.93 145.51 -104.95
CA THR A 81 -98.19 144.07 -104.93
C THR A 81 -96.99 143.27 -105.44
N LEU A 82 -96.30 143.70 -106.51
CA LEU A 82 -95.03 143.09 -106.92
C LEU A 82 -93.91 143.29 -105.89
N ALA A 83 -93.80 144.47 -105.27
CA ALA A 83 -92.80 144.73 -104.24
C ALA A 83 -93.02 143.90 -102.97
N THR A 84 -94.27 143.68 -102.56
CA THR A 84 -94.62 142.80 -101.43
C THR A 84 -94.41 141.32 -101.79
N GLN A 85 -94.71 140.89 -103.01
CA GLN A 85 -94.34 139.55 -103.50
C GLN A 85 -92.82 139.34 -103.49
N TYR A 86 -92.02 140.31 -103.95
CA TYR A 86 -90.55 140.22 -103.90
C TYR A 86 -90.02 140.18 -102.45
N ARG A 87 -90.53 141.05 -101.56
CA ARG A 87 -90.19 141.00 -100.11
C ARG A 87 -90.57 139.65 -99.49
N ASN A 88 -91.74 139.10 -99.82
CA ASN A 88 -92.18 137.79 -99.33
C ASN A 88 -91.32 136.64 -99.88
N LEU A 89 -90.87 136.72 -101.13
CA LEU A 89 -89.96 135.72 -101.71
C LEU A 89 -88.57 135.81 -101.07
N VAL A 90 -88.02 137.01 -100.90
CA VAL A 90 -86.74 137.23 -100.19
C VAL A 90 -86.83 136.82 -98.73
N ALA A 91 -87.95 137.09 -98.05
CA ALA A 91 -88.21 136.62 -96.70
C ALA A 91 -88.24 135.09 -96.64
N LYS A 92 -88.94 134.41 -97.57
CA LYS A 92 -88.93 132.94 -97.70
C LYS A 92 -87.54 132.39 -98.04
N LEU A 93 -86.76 133.06 -98.89
CA LEU A 93 -85.40 132.64 -99.21
C LEU A 93 -84.47 132.81 -98.00
N ASN A 94 -84.65 133.87 -97.21
CA ASN A 94 -83.89 134.10 -95.99
C ASN A 94 -84.31 133.14 -94.87
N THR A 95 -85.60 132.81 -94.71
CA THR A 95 -86.04 131.79 -93.74
C THR A 95 -85.68 130.38 -94.19
N MET A 96 -85.65 130.08 -95.49
CA MET A 96 -85.06 128.82 -95.99
C MET A 96 -83.55 128.79 -95.76
N ARG A 97 -82.82 129.88 -96.00
CA ARG A 97 -81.38 129.97 -95.69
C ARG A 97 -81.11 129.80 -94.20
N THR A 98 -81.88 130.42 -93.30
CA THR A 98 -81.67 130.25 -91.86
C THR A 98 -82.11 128.88 -91.39
N THR A 99 -83.28 128.37 -91.78
CA THR A 99 -83.74 127.03 -91.35
C THR A 99 -82.90 125.89 -91.94
N LEU A 100 -82.45 125.98 -93.20
CA LEU A 100 -81.52 125.01 -93.78
C LEU A 100 -80.12 125.18 -93.19
N GLY A 101 -79.68 126.41 -92.88
CA GLY A 101 -78.42 126.67 -92.19
C GLY A 101 -78.41 126.12 -90.76
N THR A 102 -79.51 126.26 -90.00
CA THR A 102 -79.66 125.64 -88.68
C THR A 102 -79.82 124.14 -88.77
N LYS A 103 -80.50 123.60 -89.80
CA LYS A 103 -80.56 122.15 -90.04
C LYS A 103 -79.20 121.58 -90.37
N LEU A 104 -78.50 122.08 -91.39
CA LEU A 104 -77.16 121.61 -91.74
C LEU A 104 -76.16 121.77 -90.58
N LYS A 105 -76.30 122.79 -89.73
CA LYS A 105 -75.52 122.89 -88.48
C LYS A 105 -75.93 121.83 -87.45
N GLN A 106 -77.23 121.64 -87.22
CA GLN A 106 -77.75 120.61 -86.32
C GLN A 106 -77.34 119.21 -86.79
N ASP A 107 -77.52 118.89 -88.08
CA ASP A 107 -77.15 117.64 -88.73
C ASP A 107 -75.63 117.41 -88.62
N ALA A 108 -74.80 118.45 -88.81
CA ALA A 108 -73.35 118.37 -88.60
C ALA A 108 -72.97 118.15 -87.13
N GLU A 109 -73.60 118.85 -86.18
CA GLU A 109 -73.40 118.60 -84.74
C GLU A 109 -73.96 117.22 -84.31
N GLU A 110 -74.97 116.68 -84.98
CA GLU A 110 -75.53 115.36 -84.72
C GLU A 110 -74.70 114.24 -85.36
N LEU A 111 -74.02 114.52 -86.47
CA LEU A 111 -73.00 113.68 -87.06
C LEU A 111 -71.73 113.67 -86.20
N ASP A 112 -71.25 114.83 -85.75
CA ASP A 112 -70.12 114.97 -84.83
C ASP A 112 -70.38 114.23 -83.49
N ARG A 113 -71.58 114.39 -82.89
CA ARG A 113 -71.98 113.59 -81.71
C ARG A 113 -72.02 112.08 -82.00
N ARG A 114 -72.44 111.65 -83.20
CA ARG A 114 -72.39 110.23 -83.60
C ARG A 114 -70.98 109.73 -83.83
N GLU A 115 -70.10 110.56 -84.40
CA GLU A 115 -68.71 110.22 -84.68
C GLU A 115 -67.91 110.14 -83.38
N GLN A 116 -68.15 111.04 -82.43
CA GLN A 116 -67.65 110.95 -81.05
C GLN A 116 -68.17 109.70 -80.32
N LEU A 117 -69.46 109.36 -80.46
CA LEU A 117 -70.03 108.13 -79.90
C LEU A 117 -69.41 106.88 -80.54
N VAL A 118 -69.21 106.86 -81.87
CA VAL A 118 -68.57 105.76 -82.58
C VAL A 118 -67.11 105.63 -82.14
N GLN A 119 -66.36 106.74 -82.03
CA GLN A 119 -64.99 106.73 -81.52
C GLN A 119 -64.92 106.20 -80.08
N GLN A 120 -65.82 106.63 -79.20
CA GLN A 120 -65.92 106.11 -77.83
C GLN A 120 -66.25 104.62 -77.80
N LEU A 121 -67.16 104.16 -78.66
CA LEU A 121 -67.52 102.75 -78.78
C LEU A 121 -66.39 101.92 -79.41
N THR A 122 -65.60 102.46 -80.34
CA THR A 122 -64.41 101.75 -80.88
C THR A 122 -63.31 101.67 -79.85
N THR A 123 -62.98 102.74 -79.10
CA THR A 123 -61.99 102.64 -78.02
C THR A 123 -62.47 101.69 -76.93
N GLN A 124 -63.76 101.71 -76.56
CA GLN A 124 -64.31 100.73 -75.61
C GLN A 124 -64.27 99.29 -76.13
N ASN A 125 -64.45 99.05 -77.43
CA ASN A 125 -64.28 97.71 -78.01
C ASN A 125 -62.80 97.30 -78.07
N GLU A 126 -61.88 98.22 -78.34
CA GLU A 126 -60.44 97.98 -78.31
C GLU A 126 -59.94 97.69 -76.88
N ASP A 127 -60.38 98.48 -75.90
CA ASP A 127 -60.13 98.27 -74.46
C ASP A 127 -60.69 96.91 -74.01
N LEU A 128 -61.95 96.60 -74.34
CA LEU A 128 -62.56 95.29 -74.02
C LEU A 128 -61.87 94.13 -74.72
N THR A 129 -61.48 94.28 -75.99
CA THR A 129 -60.73 93.24 -76.71
C THR A 129 -59.35 93.04 -76.09
N SER A 130 -58.66 94.11 -75.71
CA SER A 130 -57.35 94.02 -75.05
C SER A 130 -57.44 93.33 -73.69
N THR A 131 -58.45 93.65 -72.89
CA THR A 131 -58.67 93.03 -71.57
C THR A 131 -59.14 91.58 -71.67
N ILE A 132 -59.93 91.22 -72.69
CA ILE A 132 -60.25 89.82 -73.01
C ILE A 132 -58.98 89.04 -73.37
N VAL A 133 -58.09 89.61 -74.20
CA VAL A 133 -56.81 88.97 -74.57
C VAL A 133 -55.90 88.81 -73.36
N THR A 134 -55.73 89.83 -72.51
CA THR A 134 -54.89 89.68 -71.30
C THR A 134 -55.48 88.69 -70.31
N LEU A 135 -56.80 88.67 -70.11
CA LEU A 135 -57.46 87.67 -69.26
C LEU A 135 -57.34 86.26 -69.84
N GLN A 136 -57.39 86.11 -71.16
CA GLN A 136 -57.18 84.82 -71.84
C GLN A 136 -55.74 84.33 -71.65
N ASP A 137 -54.73 85.20 -71.83
CA ASP A 137 -53.33 84.86 -71.59
C ASP A 137 -53.07 84.54 -70.10
N GLU A 138 -53.67 85.29 -69.16
CA GLU A 138 -53.61 85.01 -67.72
C GLU A 138 -54.27 83.67 -67.33
N ILE A 139 -55.39 83.31 -67.97
CA ILE A 139 -56.03 81.99 -67.80
C ILE A 139 -55.12 80.88 -68.35
N ILE A 140 -54.46 81.10 -69.49
CA ILE A 140 -53.54 80.12 -70.10
C ILE A 140 -52.29 79.92 -69.23
N THR A 141 -51.67 81.00 -68.73
CA THR A 141 -50.48 80.90 -67.85
C THR A 141 -50.84 80.28 -66.50
N SER A 142 -51.93 80.73 -65.86
CA SER A 142 -52.44 80.20 -64.59
C SER A 142 -52.77 78.70 -64.70
N ASN A 143 -53.42 78.26 -65.78
CA ASN A 143 -53.70 76.85 -66.01
C ASN A 143 -52.39 76.04 -66.24
N ALA A 144 -51.45 76.56 -67.02
CA ALA A 144 -50.16 75.92 -67.21
C ALA A 144 -49.32 75.85 -65.92
N GLU A 145 -49.46 76.80 -65.00
CA GLU A 145 -48.85 76.76 -63.66
C GLU A 145 -49.57 75.76 -62.74
N ALA A 146 -50.90 75.71 -62.75
CA ALA A 146 -51.68 74.71 -62.04
C ALA A 146 -51.35 73.27 -62.51
N GLU A 147 -51.12 73.06 -63.81
CA GLU A 147 -50.64 71.78 -64.33
C GLU A 147 -49.19 71.44 -63.92
N ARG A 148 -48.30 72.44 -63.76
CA ARG A 148 -46.94 72.19 -63.25
C ARG A 148 -47.00 71.82 -61.77
N ALA A 149 -47.72 72.59 -60.97
CA ALA A 149 -47.91 72.33 -59.54
C ALA A 149 -48.58 70.97 -59.29
N SER A 150 -49.57 70.56 -60.10
CA SER A 150 -50.19 69.24 -59.95
C SER A 150 -49.25 68.09 -60.32
N ARG A 151 -48.45 68.21 -61.39
CA ARG A 151 -47.39 67.25 -61.74
C ARG A 151 -46.31 67.17 -60.66
N GLU A 152 -45.89 68.30 -60.10
CA GLU A 152 -44.92 68.34 -59.00
C GLU A 152 -45.47 67.67 -57.74
N LEU A 153 -46.70 67.99 -57.34
CA LEU A 153 -47.39 67.32 -56.23
C LEU A 153 -47.52 65.81 -56.44
N GLU A 154 -47.80 65.37 -57.67
CA GLU A 154 -47.93 63.94 -57.99
C GLU A 154 -46.57 63.22 -57.94
N THR A 155 -45.49 63.82 -58.45
CA THR A 155 -44.13 63.25 -58.30
C THR A 155 -43.64 63.23 -56.85
N MET A 156 -44.00 64.23 -56.03
CA MET A 156 -43.70 64.25 -54.61
C MET A 156 -44.54 63.24 -53.81
N ARG A 157 -45.79 62.99 -54.21
CA ARG A 157 -46.64 61.92 -53.65
C ARG A 157 -46.10 60.54 -53.99
N SER A 158 -45.72 60.29 -55.26
CA SER A 158 -45.09 59.02 -55.66
C SER A 158 -43.86 58.77 -54.80
N ARG A 159 -42.90 59.71 -54.78
CA ARG A 159 -41.68 59.60 -53.96
C ARG A 159 -41.98 59.32 -52.49
N ALA A 160 -42.90 60.07 -51.87
CA ALA A 160 -43.27 59.83 -50.47
C ALA A 160 -43.91 58.45 -50.25
N MET A 161 -44.58 57.87 -51.25
CA MET A 161 -45.12 56.52 -51.18
C MET A 161 -44.05 55.45 -51.43
N ASP A 162 -43.15 55.68 -52.40
CA ASP A 162 -42.01 54.83 -52.74
C ASP A 162 -41.00 54.75 -51.58
N ASP A 163 -40.63 55.90 -51.00
CA ASP A 163 -39.77 56.02 -49.82
C ASP A 163 -40.40 55.34 -48.60
N SER A 164 -41.70 55.54 -48.37
CA SER A 164 -42.44 54.88 -47.28
C SER A 164 -42.52 53.36 -47.45
N ALA A 165 -42.74 52.88 -48.68
CA ALA A 165 -42.70 51.45 -49.00
C ALA A 165 -41.29 50.87 -48.81
N GLN A 166 -40.24 51.59 -49.23
CA GLN A 166 -38.85 51.18 -49.03
C GLN A 166 -38.47 51.14 -47.54
N GLU A 167 -38.81 52.17 -46.76
CA GLU A 167 -38.62 52.16 -45.31
C GLU A 167 -39.36 51.01 -44.62
N SER A 168 -40.60 50.74 -45.03
CA SER A 168 -41.39 49.61 -44.51
C SER A 168 -40.69 48.28 -44.79
N LEU A 169 -40.25 48.05 -46.02
CA LEU A 169 -39.51 46.84 -46.42
C LEU A 169 -38.16 46.71 -45.70
N MET A 170 -37.46 47.80 -45.41
CA MET A 170 -36.22 47.77 -44.62
C MET A 170 -36.49 47.40 -43.16
N ARG A 171 -37.48 48.04 -42.51
CA ARG A 171 -37.89 47.67 -41.14
C ARG A 171 -38.41 46.23 -41.05
N GLU A 172 -39.09 45.73 -42.08
CA GLU A 172 -39.58 44.35 -42.14
C GLU A 172 -38.43 43.31 -42.32
N ARG A 173 -37.30 43.71 -42.91
CA ARG A 173 -36.06 42.91 -42.97
C ARG A 173 -35.35 42.94 -41.62
N GLU A 174 -35.09 44.12 -41.07
CA GLU A 174 -34.47 44.31 -39.74
C GLU A 174 -35.23 43.55 -38.64
N LEU A 175 -36.57 43.57 -38.67
CA LEU A 175 -37.41 42.79 -37.76
C LEU A 175 -37.27 41.28 -37.95
N ARG A 176 -37.11 40.77 -39.18
CA ARG A 176 -36.86 39.33 -39.42
C ARG A 176 -35.45 38.92 -39.04
N GLU A 177 -34.46 39.77 -39.30
CA GLU A 177 -33.06 39.51 -38.96
C GLU A 177 -32.88 39.46 -37.43
N THR A 178 -33.40 40.46 -36.70
CA THR A 178 -33.38 40.47 -35.23
C THR A 178 -34.24 39.37 -34.60
N GLN A 179 -35.36 38.97 -35.22
CA GLN A 179 -36.12 37.77 -34.80
C GLN A 179 -35.30 36.48 -35.01
N ALA A 180 -34.61 36.33 -36.14
CA ALA A 180 -33.76 35.17 -36.40
C ALA A 180 -32.54 35.12 -35.47
N GLU A 181 -31.99 36.27 -35.06
CA GLU A 181 -30.97 36.36 -34.01
C GLU A 181 -31.52 35.99 -32.63
N LEU A 182 -32.72 36.47 -32.27
CA LEU A 182 -33.39 36.11 -31.02
C LEU A 182 -33.59 34.59 -30.91
N GLU A 183 -34.07 33.94 -31.98
CA GLU A 183 -34.26 32.48 -31.98
C GLU A 183 -32.94 31.71 -31.98
N ARG A 184 -31.88 32.19 -32.67
CA ARG A 184 -30.53 31.61 -32.55
C ARG A 184 -30.03 31.66 -31.10
N CYS A 185 -30.07 32.83 -30.47
CA CYS A 185 -29.67 33.00 -29.07
C CYS A 185 -30.53 32.18 -28.09
N ARG A 186 -31.82 31.92 -28.41
CA ARG A 186 -32.69 31.02 -27.63
C ARG A 186 -32.26 29.57 -27.74
N ILE A 187 -31.97 29.09 -28.96
CA ILE A 187 -31.51 27.72 -29.22
C ILE A 187 -30.15 27.49 -28.56
N GLU A 188 -29.19 28.39 -28.76
CA GLU A 188 -27.87 28.32 -28.12
C GLU A 188 -27.99 28.27 -26.58
N ARG A 189 -28.89 29.08 -25.99
CA ARG A 189 -29.19 29.02 -24.54
C ARG A 189 -29.74 27.66 -24.11
N ASP A 190 -30.66 27.07 -24.86
CA ASP A 190 -31.22 25.74 -24.56
C ASP A 190 -30.18 24.64 -24.72
N GLU A 191 -29.28 24.75 -25.70
CA GLU A 191 -28.16 23.82 -25.89
C GLU A 191 -27.14 23.92 -24.76
N TRP A 192 -26.76 25.13 -24.31
CA TRP A 192 -25.90 25.33 -23.15
C TRP A 192 -26.55 24.87 -21.84
N GLU A 193 -27.86 25.07 -21.65
CA GLU A 193 -28.57 24.58 -20.46
C GLU A 193 -28.62 23.04 -20.42
N GLN A 194 -28.87 22.40 -21.57
CA GLN A 194 -28.79 20.94 -21.70
C GLN A 194 -27.37 20.41 -21.46
N ALA A 195 -26.34 21.03 -22.05
CA ALA A 195 -24.94 20.67 -21.81
C ALA A 195 -24.59 20.76 -20.31
N MET A 196 -24.87 21.89 -19.66
CA MET A 196 -24.64 22.09 -18.23
C MET A 196 -25.39 21.07 -17.37
N GLN A 197 -26.61 20.67 -17.76
CA GLN A 197 -27.37 19.67 -17.02
C GLN A 197 -26.81 18.24 -17.22
N THR A 198 -26.33 17.88 -18.42
CA THR A 198 -25.63 16.60 -18.65
C THR A 198 -24.30 16.54 -17.90
N GLU A 199 -23.54 17.63 -17.85
CA GLU A 199 -22.30 17.70 -17.07
C GLU A 199 -22.58 17.55 -15.57
N ARG A 200 -23.63 18.20 -15.04
CA ARG A 200 -24.05 18.04 -13.63
C ARG A 200 -24.36 16.57 -13.29
N VAL A 201 -25.12 15.88 -14.15
CA VAL A 201 -25.42 14.45 -13.95
C VAL A 201 -24.14 13.62 -13.97
N ALA A 202 -23.25 13.82 -14.96
CA ALA A 202 -21.97 13.11 -15.03
C ALA A 202 -21.06 13.39 -13.82
N LEU A 203 -21.06 14.62 -13.29
CA LEU A 203 -20.34 14.99 -12.07
C LEU A 203 -20.92 14.33 -10.81
N ASP A 204 -22.25 14.20 -10.70
CA ASP A 204 -22.89 13.54 -9.56
C ASP A 204 -22.77 12.01 -9.61
N GLU A 205 -22.82 11.41 -10.80
CA GLU A 205 -22.43 10.01 -11.02
C GLU A 205 -20.96 9.77 -10.65
N ALA A 206 -20.05 10.63 -11.09
CA ALA A 206 -18.63 10.53 -10.76
C ALA A 206 -18.36 10.66 -9.25
N LYS A 207 -19.08 11.56 -8.55
CA LYS A 207 -19.03 11.67 -7.07
C LYS A 207 -19.53 10.39 -6.42
N SER A 208 -20.70 9.87 -6.83
CA SER A 208 -21.30 8.64 -6.31
C SER A 208 -20.35 7.45 -6.45
N ASN A 209 -19.76 7.27 -7.64
CA ASN A 209 -18.77 6.23 -7.93
C ASN A 209 -17.50 6.41 -7.08
N ALA A 210 -16.98 7.64 -6.94
CA ALA A 210 -15.83 7.93 -6.10
C ALA A 210 -16.10 7.70 -4.59
N GLU A 211 -17.33 7.85 -4.13
CA GLU A 211 -17.73 7.45 -2.78
C GLU A 211 -17.90 5.94 -2.64
N GLY A 212 -18.44 5.24 -3.65
CA GLY A 212 -18.51 3.79 -3.70
C GLY A 212 -17.12 3.16 -3.54
N LEU A 213 -16.18 3.55 -4.40
CA LEU A 213 -14.78 3.09 -4.35
C LEU A 213 -14.09 3.42 -3.01
N LYS A 214 -14.42 4.56 -2.36
CA LYS A 214 -13.91 4.88 -1.01
C LYS A 214 -14.46 3.92 0.06
N ARG A 215 -15.73 3.53 -0.02
CA ARG A 215 -16.35 2.56 0.91
C ARG A 215 -15.75 1.17 0.69
N GLU A 216 -15.60 0.74 -0.56
CA GLU A 216 -14.98 -0.55 -0.91
C GLU A 216 -13.53 -0.64 -0.44
N LEU A 217 -12.72 0.40 -0.71
CA LEU A 217 -11.34 0.50 -0.25
C LEU A 217 -11.20 0.47 1.27
N GLU A 218 -12.16 1.05 1.99
CA GLU A 218 -12.18 1.02 3.46
C GLU A 218 -12.62 -0.35 4.01
N MET A 219 -13.58 -1.02 3.36
CA MET A 219 -13.96 -2.40 3.69
C MET A 219 -12.79 -3.37 3.47
N GLU A 220 -12.05 -3.23 2.36
CA GLU A 220 -10.85 -4.04 2.09
C GLU A 220 -9.71 -3.76 3.09
N ARG A 221 -9.47 -2.51 3.47
CA ARG A 221 -8.53 -2.19 4.56
C ARG A 221 -8.91 -2.86 5.86
N GLN A 222 -10.20 -2.87 6.20
CA GLN A 222 -10.70 -3.52 7.42
C GLN A 222 -10.68 -5.05 7.33
N ALA A 223 -10.81 -5.63 6.14
CA ALA A 223 -10.63 -7.07 5.90
C ALA A 223 -9.15 -7.46 6.03
N HIS A 224 -8.26 -6.78 5.31
CA HIS A 224 -6.80 -6.95 5.40
C HIS A 224 -6.30 -6.80 6.84
N ALA A 225 -6.77 -5.79 7.58
CA ALA A 225 -6.41 -5.59 8.98
C ALA A 225 -6.90 -6.71 9.92
N ARG A 226 -7.94 -7.48 9.56
CA ARG A 226 -8.34 -8.69 10.29
C ARG A 226 -7.38 -9.84 9.99
N ILE A 227 -7.13 -10.09 8.70
CA ILE A 227 -6.21 -11.14 8.22
C ILE A 227 -4.80 -10.95 8.80
N VAL A 228 -4.29 -9.71 8.89
CA VAL A 228 -3.00 -9.42 9.54
C VAL A 228 -3.01 -9.80 11.02
N ARG A 229 -4.04 -9.43 11.78
CA ARG A 229 -4.16 -9.78 13.21
C ARG A 229 -4.36 -11.28 13.45
N GLU A 230 -5.05 -11.96 12.53
CA GLU A 230 -5.19 -13.43 12.55
C GLU A 230 -3.84 -14.10 12.25
N LEU A 231 -3.07 -13.60 11.27
CA LEU A 231 -1.71 -14.06 10.97
C LEU A 231 -0.72 -13.80 12.11
N GLU A 232 -0.81 -12.65 12.78
CA GLU A 232 -0.03 -12.33 13.98
C GLU A 232 -0.34 -13.32 15.11
N HIS A 233 -1.62 -13.59 15.36
CA HIS A 233 -2.05 -14.54 16.40
C HIS A 233 -1.67 -16.00 16.09
N GLU A 234 -1.69 -16.44 14.82
CA GLU A 234 -1.16 -17.76 14.45
C GLU A 234 0.38 -17.81 14.54
N ARG A 235 1.09 -16.71 14.24
CA ARG A 235 2.54 -16.61 14.47
C ARG A 235 2.88 -16.78 15.95
N GLU A 236 2.22 -16.03 16.83
CA GLU A 236 2.35 -16.18 18.29
C GLU A 236 2.14 -17.64 18.72
N LYS A 237 1.14 -18.35 18.20
CA LYS A 237 0.93 -19.77 18.49
C LYS A 237 2.08 -20.65 18.01
N THR A 238 2.59 -20.42 16.79
CA THR A 238 3.73 -21.20 16.27
C THR A 238 5.03 -20.94 17.04
N GLU A 239 5.28 -19.70 17.46
CA GLU A 239 6.45 -19.34 18.27
C GLU A 239 6.35 -19.94 19.69
N ASN A 240 5.19 -19.87 20.33
CA ASN A 240 4.93 -20.53 21.61
C ASN A 240 5.09 -22.06 21.52
N LEU A 241 4.55 -22.69 20.47
CA LEU A 241 4.70 -24.13 20.24
C LEU A 241 6.17 -24.50 19.98
N GLN A 242 6.91 -23.70 19.21
CA GLN A 242 8.34 -23.90 18.98
C GLN A 242 9.14 -23.79 20.27
N SER A 243 8.84 -22.82 21.14
CA SER A 243 9.48 -22.71 22.46
C SER A 243 9.21 -23.94 23.32
N VAL A 244 7.95 -24.39 23.42
CA VAL A 244 7.58 -25.58 24.21
C VAL A 244 8.23 -26.86 23.67
N LEU A 245 8.35 -26.99 22.34
CA LEU A 245 9.07 -28.11 21.72
C LEU A 245 10.58 -28.03 21.98
N GLN A 246 11.17 -26.84 21.96
CA GLN A 246 12.59 -26.63 22.30
C GLN A 246 12.86 -26.95 23.78
N ASP A 247 12.01 -26.50 24.70
CA ASP A 247 12.11 -26.80 26.13
C ASP A 247 11.94 -28.30 26.40
N PHE A 248 11.00 -28.97 25.73
CA PHE A 248 10.83 -30.42 25.81
C PHE A 248 12.05 -31.18 25.27
N GLN A 249 12.61 -30.74 24.14
CA GLN A 249 13.81 -31.34 23.56
C GLN A 249 15.01 -31.17 24.50
N LEU A 250 15.25 -29.97 25.03
CA LEU A 250 16.33 -29.71 26.00
C LEU A 250 16.16 -30.52 27.29
N ALA A 251 14.92 -30.67 27.78
CA ALA A 251 14.63 -31.52 28.93
C ALA A 251 14.90 -33.00 28.64
N LYS A 252 14.53 -33.50 27.45
CA LYS A 252 14.80 -34.89 27.05
C LYS A 252 16.26 -35.17 26.76
N ASP A 253 16.99 -34.23 26.16
CA ASP A 253 18.43 -34.32 26.00
C ASP A 253 19.12 -34.33 27.38
N HIS A 254 18.67 -33.52 28.34
CA HIS A 254 19.20 -33.56 29.71
C HIS A 254 18.92 -34.90 30.41
N GLU A 255 17.69 -35.43 30.30
CA GLU A 255 17.28 -36.74 30.83
C GLU A 255 18.14 -37.88 30.25
N LEU A 256 18.36 -37.88 28.93
CA LEU A 256 19.21 -38.85 28.24
C LEU A 256 20.68 -38.74 28.67
N HIS A 257 21.23 -37.52 28.74
CA HIS A 257 22.61 -37.31 29.21
C HIS A 257 22.80 -37.69 30.69
N GLN A 258 21.76 -37.59 31.52
CA GLN A 258 21.82 -38.06 32.90
C GLN A 258 21.78 -39.59 32.96
N ALA A 259 20.84 -40.23 32.24
CA ALA A 259 20.75 -41.69 32.17
C ALA A 259 22.04 -42.33 31.60
N ILE A 260 22.68 -41.70 30.61
CA ILE A 260 23.99 -42.13 30.09
C ILE A 260 25.05 -42.09 31.21
N LYS A 261 25.17 -40.99 31.95
CA LYS A 261 26.13 -40.86 33.07
C LYS A 261 25.84 -41.86 34.20
N ASP A 262 24.58 -42.10 34.52
CA ASP A 262 24.18 -43.07 35.53
C ASP A 262 24.56 -44.50 35.09
N HIS A 263 24.40 -44.84 33.82
CA HIS A 263 24.87 -46.11 33.27
C HIS A 263 26.41 -46.18 33.14
N GLU A 264 27.10 -45.10 32.78
CA GLU A 264 28.57 -45.03 32.76
C GLU A 264 29.15 -45.22 34.16
N THR A 265 28.56 -44.60 35.20
CA THR A 265 29.01 -44.78 36.58
C THR A 265 28.71 -46.20 37.09
N GLN A 266 27.55 -46.78 36.75
CA GLN A 266 27.25 -48.20 37.02
C GLN A 266 28.25 -49.14 36.34
N LEU A 267 28.55 -48.93 35.05
CA LEU A 267 29.54 -49.72 34.30
C LEU A 267 30.93 -49.60 34.90
N ASN A 268 31.35 -48.40 35.30
CA ASN A 268 32.63 -48.19 35.98
C ASN A 268 32.68 -48.90 37.34
N GLN A 269 31.63 -48.82 38.17
CA GLN A 269 31.54 -49.53 39.46
C GLN A 269 31.55 -51.05 39.29
N ILE A 270 30.86 -51.57 38.27
CA ILE A 270 30.89 -53.01 37.93
C ILE A 270 32.29 -53.39 37.42
N THR A 271 32.97 -52.53 36.66
CA THR A 271 34.32 -52.79 36.15
C THR A 271 35.37 -52.77 37.26
N THR A 272 35.31 -51.81 38.20
CA THR A 272 36.24 -51.78 39.35
C THR A 272 36.01 -52.94 40.29
N SER A 273 34.76 -53.24 40.67
CA SER A 273 34.46 -54.40 41.52
C SER A 273 34.82 -55.72 40.85
N LEU A 274 34.61 -55.88 39.53
CA LEU A 274 35.08 -57.03 38.76
C LEU A 274 36.61 -57.14 38.73
N ALA A 275 37.34 -56.01 38.63
CA ALA A 275 38.80 -56.00 38.72
C ALA A 275 39.28 -56.38 40.14
N GLU A 276 38.61 -55.89 41.18
CA GLU A 276 38.86 -56.31 42.57
C GLU A 276 38.59 -57.79 42.77
N TYR A 277 37.47 -58.33 42.31
CA TYR A 277 37.15 -59.76 42.44
C TYR A 277 38.16 -60.63 41.67
N LYS A 278 38.61 -60.21 40.49
CA LYS A 278 39.71 -60.88 39.77
C LYS A 278 41.03 -60.83 40.54
N HIS A 279 41.38 -59.68 41.13
CA HIS A 279 42.61 -59.55 41.92
C HIS A 279 42.55 -60.39 43.22
N ARG A 280 41.42 -60.40 43.92
CA ARG A 280 41.17 -61.26 45.09
C ARG A 280 41.22 -62.75 44.72
N ALA A 281 40.60 -63.15 43.61
CA ALA A 281 40.65 -64.52 43.11
C ALA A 281 42.09 -64.94 42.79
N HIS A 282 42.82 -64.12 42.02
CA HIS A 282 44.22 -64.41 41.67
C HIS A 282 45.14 -64.46 42.90
N THR A 283 44.93 -63.58 43.89
CA THR A 283 45.67 -63.62 45.16
C THR A 283 45.37 -64.91 45.95
N ALA A 284 44.12 -65.38 45.93
CA ALA A 284 43.71 -66.65 46.55
C ALA A 284 44.24 -67.89 45.78
N GLU A 285 44.33 -67.81 44.45
CA GLU A 285 44.97 -68.83 43.60
C GLU A 285 46.47 -68.95 43.93
N VAL A 286 47.20 -67.83 43.98
CA VAL A 286 48.62 -67.81 44.38
C VAL A 286 48.81 -68.34 45.80
N GLN A 287 47.98 -67.92 46.77
CA GLN A 287 48.03 -68.45 48.14
C GLN A 287 47.69 -69.95 48.20
N LEU A 288 46.85 -70.47 47.31
CA LEU A 288 46.54 -71.89 47.21
C LEU A 288 47.73 -72.67 46.59
N GLU A 289 48.43 -72.11 45.61
CA GLU A 289 49.66 -72.68 45.04
C GLU A 289 50.82 -72.66 46.06
N GLU A 290 51.00 -71.57 46.80
CA GLU A 290 51.94 -71.49 47.93
C GLU A 290 51.59 -72.50 49.04
N SER A 291 50.31 -72.64 49.39
CA SER A 291 49.85 -73.64 50.37
C SER A 291 50.04 -75.07 49.86
N SER A 292 49.80 -75.32 48.57
CA SER A 292 49.97 -76.63 47.93
C SER A 292 51.45 -77.04 47.86
N THR A 293 52.34 -76.12 47.48
CA THR A 293 53.80 -76.36 47.46
C THR A 293 54.38 -76.51 48.87
N ASN A 294 53.92 -75.72 49.85
CA ASN A 294 54.31 -75.90 51.25
C ASN A 294 53.79 -77.23 51.82
N THR A 295 52.55 -77.64 51.54
CA THR A 295 52.02 -78.92 52.01
C THR A 295 52.72 -80.11 51.35
N HIS A 296 53.04 -80.03 50.06
CA HIS A 296 53.88 -81.02 49.38
C HIS A 296 55.26 -81.14 50.05
N ARG A 297 55.93 -80.00 50.31
CA ARG A 297 57.20 -79.96 51.03
C ARG A 297 57.12 -80.50 52.46
N THR A 298 56.02 -80.29 53.18
CA THR A 298 55.82 -80.93 54.50
C THR A 298 55.61 -82.43 54.38
N ALA A 299 54.99 -82.93 53.32
CA ALA A 299 54.86 -84.37 53.08
C ALA A 299 56.21 -85.04 52.75
N GLU A 300 57.07 -84.38 51.97
CA GLU A 300 58.47 -84.81 51.74
C GLU A 300 59.26 -84.85 53.05
N LEU A 301 59.21 -83.77 53.85
CA LEU A 301 59.89 -83.71 55.15
C LEU A 301 59.33 -84.73 56.15
N GLU A 302 58.03 -85.00 56.13
CA GLU A 302 57.42 -86.09 56.89
C GLU A 302 57.94 -87.47 56.44
N GLN A 303 58.11 -87.71 55.14
CA GLN A 303 58.70 -88.94 54.63
C GLN A 303 60.16 -89.05 55.08
N GLU A 304 60.97 -88.00 54.92
CA GLU A 304 62.35 -87.98 55.44
C GLU A 304 62.40 -88.28 56.94
N VAL A 305 61.50 -87.69 57.74
CA VAL A 305 61.44 -87.94 59.20
C VAL A 305 61.03 -89.38 59.50
N LYS A 306 60.11 -89.97 58.74
CA LYS A 306 59.73 -91.39 58.88
C LYS A 306 60.89 -92.31 58.52
N GLU A 307 61.59 -92.06 57.42
CA GLU A 307 62.79 -92.80 57.00
C GLU A 307 63.95 -92.66 57.99
N LYS A 308 64.24 -91.44 58.46
CA LYS A 308 65.24 -91.17 59.50
C LYS A 308 64.86 -91.83 60.83
N THR A 309 63.57 -91.91 61.17
CA THR A 309 63.08 -92.62 62.36
C THR A 309 63.22 -94.13 62.22
N LEU A 310 62.93 -94.70 61.04
CA LEU A 310 63.19 -96.11 60.75
C LEU A 310 64.69 -96.44 60.81
N LEU A 311 65.55 -95.57 60.27
CA LEU A 311 67.00 -95.70 60.37
C LEU A 311 67.49 -95.61 61.82
N ILE A 312 66.98 -94.66 62.62
CA ILE A 312 67.28 -94.56 64.06
C ILE A 312 66.85 -95.83 64.79
N ASN A 313 65.68 -96.39 64.50
CA ASN A 313 65.21 -97.62 65.13
C ASN A 313 66.02 -98.85 64.69
N LYS A 314 66.48 -98.90 63.43
CA LYS A 314 67.42 -99.92 62.93
C LYS A 314 68.76 -99.83 63.65
N LEU A 315 69.38 -98.64 63.71
CA LEU A 315 70.65 -98.38 64.40
C LEU A 315 70.54 -98.64 65.92
N ARG A 316 69.39 -98.37 66.54
CA ARG A 316 69.11 -98.75 67.93
C ARG A 316 69.06 -100.26 68.10
N HIS A 317 68.40 -101.00 67.21
CA HIS A 317 68.35 -102.46 67.27
C HIS A 317 69.72 -103.09 67.01
N GLU A 318 70.47 -102.60 66.03
CA GLU A 318 71.87 -102.98 65.77
C GLU A 318 72.76 -102.68 66.98
N GLY A 319 72.57 -101.54 67.66
CA GLY A 319 73.25 -101.20 68.91
C GLY A 319 72.89 -102.10 70.09
N VAL A 320 71.64 -102.58 70.18
CA VAL A 320 71.23 -103.59 71.17
C VAL A 320 71.88 -104.94 70.86
N ILE A 321 71.83 -105.41 69.61
CA ILE A 321 72.48 -106.65 69.15
C ILE A 321 74.00 -106.60 69.42
N LEU A 322 74.65 -105.47 69.14
CA LEU A 322 76.08 -105.29 69.41
C LEU A 322 76.40 -105.32 70.91
N ASN A 323 75.50 -104.80 71.76
CA ASN A 323 75.61 -104.91 73.21
C ASN A 323 75.38 -106.35 73.71
N GLU A 324 74.48 -107.11 73.10
CA GLU A 324 74.33 -108.55 73.36
C GLU A 324 75.59 -109.34 72.94
N HIS A 325 76.15 -109.05 71.75
CA HIS A 325 77.41 -109.63 71.30
C HIS A 325 78.57 -109.32 72.26
N LEU A 326 78.64 -108.08 72.77
CA LEU A 326 79.63 -107.66 73.78
C LEU A 326 79.42 -108.41 75.11
N MET A 327 78.19 -108.49 75.60
CA MET A 327 77.86 -109.23 76.83
C MET A 327 78.15 -110.72 76.70
N GLU A 328 77.91 -111.33 75.54
CA GLU A 328 78.18 -112.74 75.29
C GLU A 328 79.69 -113.03 75.15
N ALA A 329 80.46 -112.10 74.56
CA ALA A 329 81.93 -112.16 74.57
C ALA A 329 82.50 -112.06 76.00
N LEU A 330 81.99 -111.14 76.83
CA LEU A 330 82.36 -111.00 78.24
C LEU A 330 81.97 -112.24 79.06
N ARG A 331 80.79 -112.83 78.79
CA ARG A 331 80.29 -114.06 79.42
C ARG A 331 81.18 -115.26 79.09
N ARG A 332 81.67 -115.37 77.85
CA ARG A 332 82.64 -116.39 77.42
C ARG A 332 84.00 -116.21 78.10
N LEU A 333 84.53 -114.98 78.13
CA LEU A 333 85.81 -114.67 78.77
C LEU A 333 85.84 -115.09 80.25
N ARG A 334 84.74 -114.84 80.98
CA ARG A 334 84.63 -115.14 82.42
C ARG A 334 84.62 -116.64 82.76
N ARG A 335 84.40 -117.54 81.80
CA ARG A 335 84.28 -118.99 82.06
C ARG A 335 85.60 -119.77 82.00
N ASN A 336 86.65 -119.21 81.43
CA ASN A 336 87.90 -119.93 81.11
C ASN A 336 89.10 -119.59 82.02
N ALA A 337 88.88 -118.96 83.18
CA ALA A 337 89.91 -118.14 83.83
C ALA A 337 90.46 -118.63 85.18
N THR A 338 89.95 -119.71 85.79
CA THR A 338 90.25 -120.06 87.21
C THR A 338 90.34 -121.57 87.50
N ASP A 339 91.06 -122.34 86.68
CA ASP A 339 91.36 -123.75 86.97
C ASP A 339 92.87 -123.92 87.30
N ASN A 340 93.19 -124.29 88.54
CA ASN A 340 94.54 -124.22 89.10
C ASN A 340 95.35 -125.50 88.83
N ASN A 341 95.74 -125.72 87.57
CA ASN A 341 96.48 -126.91 87.17
C ASN A 341 98.01 -126.76 87.34
N VAL A 342 98.55 -127.30 88.44
CA VAL A 342 100.01 -127.31 88.73
C VAL A 342 100.72 -128.42 87.95
N ASP A 343 101.87 -128.14 87.31
CA ASP A 343 102.54 -129.13 86.46
C ASP A 343 103.08 -130.34 87.25
N ARG A 344 102.38 -131.47 87.05
CA ARG A 344 102.70 -132.79 87.60
C ARG A 344 104.12 -133.27 87.26
N ARG A 345 104.71 -132.89 86.12
CA ARG A 345 106.09 -133.26 85.76
C ARG A 345 107.12 -132.58 86.67
N LEU A 346 106.93 -131.29 86.96
CA LEU A 346 107.83 -130.52 87.81
C LEU A 346 107.89 -131.14 89.22
N VAL A 347 106.72 -131.37 89.84
CA VAL A 347 106.61 -131.98 91.18
C VAL A 347 107.26 -133.37 91.23
N THR A 348 107.02 -134.20 90.21
CA THR A 348 107.55 -135.57 90.16
C THR A 348 109.09 -135.60 90.09
N ASN A 349 109.71 -134.70 89.31
CA ASN A 349 111.16 -134.65 89.19
C ASN A 349 111.85 -134.22 90.49
N VAL A 350 111.33 -133.22 91.21
CA VAL A 350 111.91 -132.79 92.50
C VAL A 350 111.79 -133.89 93.55
N LEU A 351 110.65 -134.61 93.59
CA LEU A 351 110.44 -135.74 94.49
C LEU A 351 111.39 -136.92 94.21
N MET A 352 111.56 -137.30 92.93
CA MET A 352 112.48 -138.37 92.54
C MET A 352 113.94 -138.02 92.87
N SER A 353 114.33 -136.76 92.62
CA SER A 353 115.65 -136.25 92.97
C SER A 353 115.90 -136.35 94.48
N PHE A 354 114.93 -135.97 95.30
CA PHE A 354 115.01 -136.05 96.76
C PHE A 354 115.21 -137.48 97.28
N LEU A 355 114.65 -138.50 96.62
CA LEU A 355 114.87 -139.89 97.01
C LEU A 355 116.27 -140.40 96.64
N ALA A 356 116.82 -139.97 95.50
CA ALA A 356 118.13 -140.41 95.00
C ALA A 356 119.33 -139.82 95.77
N THR A 357 119.19 -138.66 96.43
CA THR A 357 120.29 -138.02 97.17
C THR A 357 120.64 -138.79 98.47
N PRO A 358 121.90 -139.19 98.70
CA PRO A 358 122.30 -139.97 99.88
C PRO A 358 122.09 -139.22 101.21
N ARG A 359 121.91 -139.98 102.30
CA ARG A 359 121.64 -139.47 103.66
C ARG A 359 122.87 -138.75 104.25
N GLY A 360 123.00 -137.45 103.95
CA GLY A 360 124.03 -136.57 104.49
C GLY A 360 124.27 -135.29 103.68
N ASP A 361 123.83 -135.23 102.42
CA ASP A 361 124.03 -134.05 101.55
C ASP A 361 123.07 -132.89 101.91
N PRO A 362 123.56 -131.66 102.17
CA PRO A 362 122.72 -130.50 102.49
C PRO A 362 121.73 -130.12 101.38
N LYS A 363 122.01 -130.42 100.10
CA LYS A 363 121.10 -130.13 98.96
C LYS A 363 119.71 -130.75 99.12
N ARG A 364 119.62 -131.83 99.90
CA ARG A 364 118.36 -132.51 100.21
C ARG A 364 117.35 -131.62 100.93
N PHE A 365 117.81 -130.62 101.71
CA PHE A 365 116.94 -129.64 102.36
C PHE A 365 116.46 -128.55 101.39
N GLU A 366 117.33 -128.04 100.51
CA GLU A 366 116.99 -127.02 99.51
C GLU A 366 115.88 -127.51 98.57
N MET A 367 116.02 -128.76 98.08
CA MET A 367 115.03 -129.41 97.23
C MET A 367 113.68 -129.63 97.93
N LEU A 368 113.68 -129.90 99.24
CA LEU A 368 112.44 -130.04 100.02
C LEU A 368 111.78 -128.67 100.25
N GLY A 369 112.56 -127.61 100.42
CA GLY A 369 112.07 -126.23 100.49
C GLY A 369 111.46 -125.76 99.17
N LEU A 370 112.08 -126.07 98.04
CA LEU A 370 111.51 -125.82 96.71
C LEU A 370 110.20 -126.58 96.50
N LEU A 371 110.13 -127.86 96.89
CA LEU A 371 108.90 -128.65 96.77
C LEU A 371 107.76 -128.06 97.61
N GLY A 372 108.06 -127.62 98.84
CA GLY A 372 107.11 -126.90 99.69
C GLY A 372 106.64 -125.56 99.12
N SER A 373 107.50 -124.83 98.41
CA SER A 373 107.11 -123.60 97.71
C SER A 373 106.26 -123.87 96.47
N ILE A 374 106.48 -124.98 95.76
CA ILE A 374 105.74 -125.33 94.53
C ILE A 374 104.35 -125.92 94.86
N LEU A 375 104.21 -126.65 95.96
CA LEU A 375 102.92 -127.14 96.45
C LEU A 375 102.20 -126.15 97.38
N SER A 376 102.78 -124.99 97.67
CA SER A 376 102.27 -124.00 98.64
C SER A 376 101.91 -124.62 100.01
N TRP A 377 102.83 -125.44 100.55
CA TRP A 377 102.66 -126.10 101.86
C TRP A 377 102.49 -125.07 102.99
N SER A 378 101.53 -125.34 103.88
CA SER A 378 101.34 -124.60 105.12
C SER A 378 102.49 -124.85 106.11
N ASP A 379 102.74 -123.93 107.04
CA ASP A 379 103.84 -124.08 108.01
C ASP A 379 103.75 -125.34 108.87
N ALA A 380 102.54 -125.84 109.15
CA ALA A 380 102.32 -127.11 109.85
C ALA A 380 102.77 -128.35 109.04
N GLU A 381 102.76 -128.26 107.71
CA GLU A 381 103.29 -129.31 106.81
C GLU A 381 104.81 -129.18 106.66
N ARG A 382 105.34 -127.94 106.65
CA ARG A 382 106.78 -127.66 106.62
C ARG A 382 107.49 -128.12 107.91
N GLU A 383 106.84 -128.02 109.07
CA GLU A 383 107.34 -128.57 110.33
C GLU A 383 107.37 -130.12 110.29
N LYS A 384 106.29 -130.78 109.84
CA LYS A 384 106.27 -132.25 109.64
C LYS A 384 107.29 -132.75 108.62
N ALA A 385 107.62 -131.95 107.61
CA ALA A 385 108.67 -132.24 106.64
C ALA A 385 110.10 -132.07 107.22
N GLY A 386 110.25 -131.58 108.46
CA GLY A 386 111.54 -131.33 109.10
C GLY A 386 112.27 -130.09 108.58
N LEU A 387 111.56 -129.17 107.90
CA LEU A 387 112.16 -127.99 107.26
C LEU A 387 112.34 -126.80 108.24
N GLN A 388 111.67 -126.82 109.39
CA GLN A 388 111.71 -125.78 110.42
C GLN A 388 111.81 -126.41 111.82
N ARG A 389 112.46 -125.71 112.75
CA ARG A 389 112.38 -125.97 114.21
C ARG A 389 111.58 -124.84 114.86
N ALA A 390 110.75 -125.19 115.84
CA ALA A 390 109.77 -124.29 116.46
C ALA A 390 110.36 -122.98 117.03
N GLY A 391 109.64 -121.85 116.90
CA GLY A 391 110.07 -120.60 117.51
C GLY A 391 109.37 -119.28 117.14
N LEU A 392 108.03 -119.19 117.25
CA LEU A 392 107.27 -117.95 117.55
C LEU A 392 107.32 -116.75 116.53
N PRO A 393 106.40 -115.75 116.59
CA PRO A 393 105.50 -115.59 115.43
C PRO A 393 105.39 -114.17 114.82
N ALA A 394 104.51 -114.08 113.81
CA ALA A 394 104.23 -112.92 112.96
C ALA A 394 103.30 -111.83 113.57
N SER A 395 103.26 -110.65 112.93
CA SER A 395 102.05 -109.88 112.57
C SER A 395 102.44 -108.67 111.69
N GLY A 396 101.62 -108.09 110.79
CA GLY A 396 100.27 -108.46 110.34
C GLY A 396 99.21 -107.38 110.59
N SER A 397 98.21 -107.31 109.69
CA SER A 397 97.06 -106.36 109.64
C SER A 397 97.35 -104.91 109.20
N GLY A 398 96.43 -104.15 108.58
CA GLY A 398 95.17 -104.54 107.91
C GLY A 398 93.90 -103.79 108.36
N GLY A 399 93.40 -102.87 107.51
CA GLY A 399 92.00 -102.47 107.28
C GLY A 399 91.17 -101.73 108.37
N SER A 400 90.40 -100.69 107.97
CA SER A 400 89.02 -100.37 108.42
C SER A 400 88.43 -99.09 107.75
N LEU A 401 87.11 -98.86 107.95
CA LEU A 401 86.24 -97.65 108.01
C LEU A 401 86.40 -96.35 107.14
N TRP A 402 85.45 -95.38 107.12
CA TRP A 402 83.98 -95.35 106.78
C TRP A 402 83.47 -93.87 106.67
N ALA A 403 82.21 -93.63 106.22
CA ALA A 403 81.49 -92.32 106.12
C ALA A 403 82.09 -91.23 105.17
N GLY A 404 81.45 -90.11 104.79
CA GLY A 404 80.09 -89.55 105.03
C GLY A 404 79.78 -88.32 104.12
N LYS A 405 78.52 -87.82 104.08
CA LYS A 405 77.99 -86.66 103.30
C LYS A 405 77.77 -85.41 104.22
N PRO A 406 77.31 -84.18 103.79
CA PRO A 406 76.51 -83.80 102.60
C PRO A 406 76.72 -82.39 101.93
N ALA A 407 75.97 -82.13 100.83
CA ALA A 407 75.24 -80.88 100.43
C ALA A 407 75.95 -79.48 100.37
N HIS A 408 75.59 -78.48 99.55
CA HIS A 408 74.59 -78.24 98.47
C HIS A 408 75.01 -76.94 97.69
N ALA A 409 74.39 -76.37 96.64
CA ALA A 409 73.16 -76.59 95.84
C ALA A 409 73.38 -76.14 94.35
N SER A 410 72.29 -75.84 93.60
CA SER A 410 72.24 -75.38 92.19
C SER A 410 70.77 -74.94 91.87
N PRO A 411 70.31 -74.56 90.64
CA PRO A 411 71.02 -74.40 89.35
C PRO A 411 70.62 -73.19 88.46
N LYS A 412 71.39 -72.98 87.36
CA LYS A 412 71.02 -72.50 85.99
C LYS A 412 70.21 -71.18 85.79
N GLY A 413 70.47 -70.39 84.73
CA GLY A 413 71.53 -70.49 83.71
C GLY A 413 71.18 -69.72 82.42
N LYS A 414 72.16 -69.02 81.82
CA LYS A 414 72.05 -68.33 80.53
C LYS A 414 73.45 -68.16 79.90
N GLY A 415 73.55 -68.25 78.57
CA GLY A 415 74.72 -67.93 77.74
C GLY A 415 74.25 -67.73 76.29
N ALA A 416 74.74 -66.77 75.48
CA ALA A 416 76.13 -66.39 75.17
C ALA A 416 76.74 -67.31 74.09
N ASP A 417 77.21 -66.86 72.92
CA ASP A 417 77.32 -65.50 72.32
C ASP A 417 76.87 -65.58 70.81
N LEU A 418 77.21 -64.74 69.79
CA LEU A 418 78.20 -63.68 69.59
C LEU A 418 77.81 -62.73 68.41
N GLU A 419 78.46 -61.57 68.34
CA GLU A 419 78.60 -60.56 67.25
C GLU A 419 77.86 -60.74 65.90
N LYS A 420 77.10 -59.70 65.49
CA LYS A 420 77.07 -59.25 64.07
C LYS A 420 76.71 -57.75 63.91
N THR A 421 77.39 -57.15 62.94
CA THR A 421 77.35 -55.78 62.38
C THR A 421 75.99 -55.09 62.21
N ASP A 422 75.86 -53.90 62.80
CA ASP A 422 75.92 -52.61 62.06
C ASP A 422 75.14 -52.46 60.72
N GLU A 423 73.84 -52.78 60.72
CA GLU A 423 72.95 -52.50 59.57
C GLU A 423 71.69 -51.67 59.95
N THR A 424 71.45 -51.42 61.24
CA THR A 424 70.15 -50.91 61.74
C THR A 424 69.94 -49.38 61.68
N GLU A 425 70.99 -48.58 61.48
CA GLU A 425 70.87 -47.10 61.42
C GLU A 425 70.44 -46.57 60.04
N SER A 426 70.68 -47.34 58.97
CA SER A 426 70.32 -46.95 57.60
C SER A 426 68.80 -46.87 57.38
N PHE A 427 68.04 -47.81 57.96
CA PHE A 427 66.60 -47.89 57.75
C PHE A 427 65.82 -46.79 58.50
N SER A 428 66.29 -46.39 59.69
CA SER A 428 65.67 -45.31 60.46
C SER A 428 65.92 -43.94 59.84
N GLN A 429 67.10 -43.69 59.25
CA GLN A 429 67.37 -42.46 58.52
C GLN A 429 66.46 -42.31 57.28
N MET A 430 66.30 -43.36 56.47
CA MET A 430 65.37 -43.32 55.32
C MET A 430 63.90 -43.14 55.73
N TRP A 431 63.47 -43.70 56.87
CA TRP A 431 62.12 -43.47 57.40
C TRP A 431 61.91 -42.02 57.89
N VAL A 432 62.93 -41.42 58.50
CA VAL A 432 62.90 -40.00 58.91
C VAL A 432 62.92 -39.08 57.68
N GLU A 433 63.72 -39.39 56.66
CA GLU A 433 63.75 -38.62 55.40
C GLU A 433 62.41 -38.70 54.66
N PHE A 434 61.77 -39.87 54.61
CA PHE A 434 60.41 -40.02 54.07
C PHE A 434 59.40 -39.14 54.83
N LEU A 435 59.39 -39.19 56.17
CA LEU A 435 58.47 -38.40 56.99
C LEU A 435 58.68 -36.89 56.82
N LEU A 436 59.92 -36.39 56.76
CA LEU A 436 60.18 -34.97 56.48
C LEU A 436 59.72 -34.57 55.06
N LYS A 437 59.91 -35.45 54.07
CA LYS A 437 59.59 -35.20 52.66
C LYS A 437 58.08 -35.19 52.38
N GLU A 438 57.31 -36.03 53.07
CA GLU A 438 55.85 -36.01 52.97
C GLU A 438 55.25 -34.86 53.79
N ALA A 439 55.74 -34.61 55.01
CA ALA A 439 55.26 -33.50 55.86
C ALA A 439 55.54 -32.10 55.28
N SER A 440 56.58 -31.94 54.46
CA SER A 440 56.91 -30.66 53.81
C SER A 440 56.16 -30.40 52.50
N ALA A 441 55.49 -31.42 51.92
CA ALA A 441 54.74 -31.27 50.66
C ALA A 441 53.39 -30.52 50.80
N GLY A 442 52.96 -30.22 52.03
CA GLY A 442 51.61 -29.73 52.33
C GLY A 442 51.36 -28.21 52.29
N SER A 443 52.23 -27.38 51.69
CA SER A 443 52.12 -25.90 51.86
C SER A 443 52.55 -25.02 50.66
N ALA A 444 51.60 -24.77 49.74
CA ALA A 444 51.45 -23.55 48.87
C ALA A 444 52.60 -23.16 47.88
N PRO A 445 52.43 -22.19 46.94
CA PRO A 445 51.26 -21.37 46.56
C PRO A 445 50.88 -21.41 45.05
N ALA A 446 49.96 -20.54 44.60
CA ALA A 446 49.53 -20.35 43.19
C ALA A 446 50.06 -19.03 42.56
N PRO A 447 49.97 -18.80 41.22
CA PRO A 447 48.96 -17.83 40.71
C PRO A 447 48.49 -17.94 39.22
N SER A 448 47.36 -17.27 38.88
CA SER A 448 46.97 -16.67 37.55
C SER A 448 46.86 -17.56 36.28
N SER A 449 45.99 -17.32 35.28
CA SER A 449 44.83 -16.40 35.03
C SER A 449 44.03 -16.94 33.81
N SER A 450 42.70 -16.79 33.69
CA SER A 450 42.06 -15.62 33.06
C SER A 450 40.53 -15.53 33.26
N SER A 451 40.00 -14.31 33.19
CA SER A 451 38.60 -13.83 33.36
C SER A 451 37.64 -14.11 32.15
N PRO A 452 36.35 -13.65 32.09
CA PRO A 452 35.44 -13.07 33.14
C PRO A 452 33.92 -13.47 33.02
N VAL A 453 33.08 -12.84 33.89
CA VAL A 453 31.63 -12.46 33.73
C VAL A 453 30.46 -13.35 34.27
N SER A 454 29.75 -12.77 35.27
CA SER A 454 28.31 -12.90 35.64
C SER A 454 27.74 -14.10 36.43
N PRO A 455 26.61 -13.91 37.19
CA PRO A 455 26.36 -14.67 38.42
C PRO A 455 25.02 -15.44 38.53
N SER A 456 25.12 -16.51 39.32
CA SER A 456 24.11 -17.21 40.14
C SER A 456 22.61 -16.81 40.18
N ARG A 457 21.78 -17.78 39.78
CA ARG A 457 20.78 -18.54 40.58
C ARG A 457 19.41 -17.94 41.03
N SER A 458 18.44 -18.87 40.95
CA SER A 458 17.39 -19.25 41.92
C SER A 458 16.08 -18.45 42.09
N SER A 459 15.01 -19.01 41.49
CA SER A 459 13.72 -19.37 42.11
C SER A 459 12.86 -18.31 42.82
N LEU A 460 11.99 -17.68 42.02
CA LEU A 460 10.52 -17.66 42.19
C LEU A 460 9.93 -18.14 43.52
N SER A 461 9.15 -17.28 44.19
CA SER A 461 7.97 -17.72 44.98
C SER A 461 6.93 -16.60 45.13
N LEU A 462 5.67 -16.90 44.77
CA LEU A 462 4.42 -16.14 45.06
C LEU A 462 4.32 -14.70 44.47
N PRO A 463 3.08 -14.24 44.22
CA PRO A 463 2.48 -13.27 45.15
C PRO A 463 0.98 -13.53 45.44
N ARG A 464 0.40 -12.73 46.34
CA ARG A 464 -0.99 -12.86 46.84
C ARG A 464 -1.66 -11.49 47.02
N SER A 465 -2.88 -11.34 46.48
CA SER A 465 -3.91 -10.31 46.78
C SER A 465 -3.64 -8.81 46.47
N PRO A 466 -4.54 -8.15 45.70
CA PRO A 466 -4.70 -6.69 45.65
C PRO A 466 -5.94 -6.19 46.45
N PRO A 467 -6.05 -4.87 46.74
CA PRO A 467 -7.25 -4.24 47.32
C PRO A 467 -8.21 -3.61 46.28
N SER A 468 -9.40 -3.20 46.72
CA SER A 468 -10.39 -2.37 45.98
C SER A 468 -10.41 -0.91 46.51
N PRO A 469 -11.16 0.08 45.95
CA PRO A 469 -12.61 0.10 45.63
C PRO A 469 -12.93 0.64 44.19
N GLY A 470 -14.17 0.78 43.71
CA GLY A 470 -15.49 0.37 44.21
C GLY A 470 -16.67 1.01 43.42
N SER A 471 -17.86 0.41 43.50
CA SER A 471 -19.12 0.77 42.78
C SER A 471 -19.13 0.50 41.24
N SER A 472 -20.27 0.24 40.57
CA SER A 472 -21.68 0.28 41.02
C SER A 472 -22.61 -0.71 40.26
N LYS A 473 -23.74 -1.06 40.91
CA LYS A 473 -25.02 -1.58 40.38
C LYS A 473 -25.13 -3.07 39.95
N LEU A 474 -26.37 -3.56 40.13
CA LEU A 474 -26.94 -4.92 39.96
C LEU A 474 -28.04 -4.85 38.84
N PRO A 475 -28.79 -5.92 38.44
CA PRO A 475 -28.87 -7.28 39.00
C PRO A 475 -28.92 -8.50 38.01
N ARG A 476 -28.71 -9.69 38.62
CA ARG A 476 -29.25 -11.05 38.34
C ARG A 476 -30.16 -11.27 37.11
N LEU A 477 -29.93 -12.38 36.40
CA LEU A 477 -30.74 -13.63 36.38
C LEU A 477 -29.94 -14.71 35.60
N ALA A 478 -29.59 -15.85 36.20
CA ALA A 478 -30.32 -17.12 36.26
C ALA A 478 -30.06 -18.08 35.07
N SER A 479 -29.64 -19.30 35.40
CA SER A 479 -29.43 -20.42 34.48
C SER A 479 -30.73 -21.21 34.25
N PHE A 480 -30.97 -21.68 33.02
CA PHE A 480 -31.80 -22.87 32.81
C PHE A 480 -31.35 -23.65 31.57
N THR A 481 -31.74 -24.92 31.48
CA THR A 481 -31.36 -25.87 30.42
C THR A 481 -32.58 -26.50 29.75
N SER A 482 -32.37 -27.04 28.56
CA SER A 482 -33.26 -28.01 27.89
C SER A 482 -34.56 -27.49 27.25
N ALA A 483 -35.15 -28.40 26.45
CA ALA A 483 -36.40 -28.31 25.68
C ALA A 483 -36.43 -27.30 24.51
N GLY A 484 -36.74 -27.81 23.32
CA GLY A 484 -37.09 -27.03 22.14
C GLY A 484 -38.54 -27.29 21.69
N MET A 485 -39.02 -26.48 20.75
CA MET A 485 -40.27 -26.69 20.02
C MET A 485 -40.14 -26.12 18.61
N ALA A 486 -40.97 -26.58 17.68
CA ALA A 486 -40.89 -26.21 16.27
C ALA A 486 -41.85 -25.08 15.89
N SER A 487 -41.44 -24.24 14.94
CA SER A 487 -42.34 -23.63 13.95
C SER A 487 -41.55 -22.97 12.81
N SER A 488 -42.09 -23.06 11.60
CA SER A 488 -41.65 -22.25 10.44
C SER A 488 -42.19 -20.82 10.57
N PRO A 489 -41.73 -19.90 9.70
CA PRO A 489 -42.62 -19.60 8.59
C PRO A 489 -41.94 -19.62 7.21
N ASN A 490 -42.77 -19.77 6.18
CA ASN A 490 -42.38 -19.79 4.77
C ASN A 490 -42.59 -18.39 4.17
N LEU A 491 -41.57 -17.82 3.50
CA LEU A 491 -41.70 -16.60 2.71
C LEU A 491 -40.86 -16.72 1.44
N SER A 492 -41.53 -17.02 0.33
CA SER A 492 -40.95 -17.00 -1.01
C SER A 492 -41.72 -16.01 -1.89
N LEU A 493 -40.98 -15.08 -2.51
CA LEU A 493 -41.47 -14.19 -3.56
C LEU A 493 -40.43 -14.10 -4.70
N PRO A 494 -40.84 -13.76 -5.92
CA PRO A 494 -40.18 -14.29 -7.11
C PRO A 494 -39.03 -13.43 -7.64
N SER A 495 -37.98 -14.10 -8.12
CA SER A 495 -37.06 -13.50 -9.08
C SER A 495 -37.67 -13.54 -10.48
N ALA A 496 -37.76 -12.38 -11.13
CA ALA A 496 -38.20 -12.25 -12.51
C ALA A 496 -37.16 -11.44 -13.31
N SER A 497 -36.42 -12.13 -14.20
CA SER A 497 -35.77 -11.50 -15.34
C SER A 497 -35.61 -12.51 -16.47
N ARG A 498 -35.89 -12.05 -17.70
CA ARG A 498 -35.91 -12.86 -18.92
C ARG A 498 -34.61 -12.67 -19.73
N LYS A 499 -34.48 -13.53 -20.73
CA LYS A 499 -33.98 -13.22 -22.09
C LYS A 499 -32.46 -13.22 -22.26
N GLY A 500 -31.96 -14.39 -22.66
CA GLY A 500 -30.69 -14.52 -23.36
C GLY A 500 -30.75 -15.66 -24.38
N LYS A 501 -30.20 -15.41 -25.58
CA LYS A 501 -29.69 -16.43 -26.53
C LYS A 501 -30.69 -17.40 -27.18
N GLU A 502 -31.06 -17.10 -28.43
CA GLU A 502 -30.99 -18.08 -29.53
C GLU A 502 -30.33 -17.41 -30.75
N ARG A 503 -29.52 -18.17 -31.50
CA ARG A 503 -28.88 -17.75 -32.76
C ARG A 503 -28.39 -18.97 -33.56
N SER A 504 -29.25 -19.48 -34.42
CA SER A 504 -28.95 -20.38 -35.56
C SER A 504 -29.16 -19.59 -36.86
N VAL A 505 -28.46 -19.79 -37.98
CA VAL A 505 -27.58 -20.90 -38.43
C VAL A 505 -28.33 -22.21 -38.68
N THR A 506 -29.22 -22.20 -39.67
CA THR A 506 -28.92 -22.67 -41.04
C THR A 506 -29.84 -21.97 -42.03
#